data_AF-A0A534BD49-F1
#
_entry.id   AF-A0A534BD49-F1
#
_cell.length_a   1.000
_cell.length_b   1.000
_cell.length_c   1.000
_cell.angle_alpha   90.00
_cell.angle_beta   90.00
_cell.angle_gamma   90.00
#
_symmetry.space_group_name_H-M   'P 1'
#
loop_
_entity.id
_entity.type
_entity.pdbx_description
1 polymer ?
#
loop_
_entity_poly.entity_id
_entity_poly.type
_entity_poly.pdbx_seq_one_letter_code
_entity_poly.pdbx_strand_id
1 'polypeptide(L)'
;MKATFAADWSHQNQSAIPNTDTLAIPNALFSGIYNLCISTPVARLNSLSMQNGADLAYIGSFDPLFPIIFNANQTTNIFNTTNGLCGPRANNSGVPYPGGAALGGAGYIGGPPGPMNAASPGYTGSPNPRIYWNRAATDTGNIDTTYSTAPSFAKYDAFGGSITLDSDVTQGLHFKSITGYRQTKWNIGIDLDGTPESIQEVTDTQHQFQVSEELQLSGKLLENKLDYVSGLYFFHEAGYVHDFVPFEGILYIYDAANDVDTKTYGAFIHADYRLMDAIGFTFGGRYTWDRKTFTGGQEDLNGFSYKFLGCNPPNAVLNPVPFGPPGGIPNPAGLPCAVFVGFPDPAQPLRYFPPGELSQNYNIFTPTVGAQYHISPDVMAYLNWSKGFKAGGWSTRLSLPIANGNDVAFKPEYSKTVELGLKSEWLDRRLLANAAVFYTNYDGIQLNVQTGASPV
;
A
#
# COMPACT_ATOMS: atom_id res chain seq x y z
N MET A 1 -15.88 28.26 -31.10
CA MET A 1 -15.00 27.85 -29.98
C MET A 1 -15.70 28.07 -28.65
N LYS A 2 -15.86 27.00 -27.87
CA LYS A 2 -16.43 26.93 -26.53
C LYS A 2 -15.32 26.51 -25.57
N ALA A 3 -15.20 27.19 -24.42
CA ALA A 3 -14.30 26.79 -23.35
C ALA A 3 -15.12 26.35 -22.14
N THR A 4 -14.75 25.23 -21.52
CA THR A 4 -15.37 24.70 -20.29
C THR A 4 -14.29 24.48 -19.25
N PHE A 5 -14.56 24.91 -18.02
CA PHE A 5 -13.65 24.80 -16.89
C PHE A 5 -14.32 23.94 -15.82
N ALA A 6 -13.58 23.00 -15.24
CA ALA A 6 -14.02 22.20 -14.11
C ALA A 6 -12.87 22.09 -13.10
N ALA A 7 -13.19 22.18 -11.82
CA ALA A 7 -12.23 21.98 -10.74
C ALA A 7 -12.91 21.33 -9.54
N ASP A 8 -12.16 20.51 -8.83
CA ASP A 8 -12.58 19.82 -7.62
C ASP A 8 -11.49 19.88 -6.57
N TRP A 9 -11.91 19.87 -5.31
CA TRP A 9 -11.03 19.74 -4.16
C TRP A 9 -11.71 18.88 -3.11
N SER A 10 -10.95 17.97 -2.51
CA SER A 10 -11.40 17.15 -1.40
C SER A 10 -10.34 17.15 -0.31
N HIS A 11 -10.79 17.35 0.92
CA HIS A 11 -9.97 17.23 2.12
C HIS A 11 -10.62 16.24 3.07
N GLN A 12 -9.84 15.27 3.54
CA GLN A 12 -10.22 14.38 4.61
C GLN A 12 -9.12 14.41 5.67
N ASN A 13 -9.53 14.54 6.92
CA ASN A 13 -8.63 14.49 8.06
C ASN A 13 -9.28 13.63 9.13
N GLN A 14 -8.95 12.35 9.11
CA GLN A 14 -9.35 11.39 10.11
C GLN A 14 -8.16 11.17 11.02
N SER A 15 -8.31 11.49 12.30
CA SER A 15 -7.35 11.12 13.33
C SER A 15 -8.11 10.29 14.34
N ALA A 16 -7.69 9.05 14.57
CA ALA A 16 -8.07 8.36 15.78
C ALA A 16 -7.32 9.04 16.93
N ILE A 17 -8.00 9.31 18.02
CA ILE A 17 -7.36 9.83 19.22
C ILE A 17 -6.68 8.63 19.88
N PRO A 18 -5.35 8.61 20.04
CA PRO A 18 -4.69 7.60 20.84
C PRO A 18 -5.23 7.73 22.27
N ASN A 19 -5.85 6.67 22.80
CA ASN A 19 -6.09 6.61 24.24
C ASN A 19 -4.76 6.23 24.92
N THR A 20 -3.86 7.21 25.06
CA THR A 20 -2.72 7.10 25.95
C THR A 20 -3.16 7.33 27.38
N ASP A 21 -3.18 6.27 28.19
CA ASP A 21 -2.77 6.38 29.59
C ASP A 21 -2.45 4.99 30.14
N THR A 22 -1.26 4.49 29.82
CA THR A 22 -0.56 3.50 30.66
C THR A 22 0.46 4.25 31.50
N LEU A 23 0.11 4.45 32.77
CA LEU A 23 1.03 4.95 33.78
C LEU A 23 2.15 3.90 33.92
N ALA A 24 3.34 4.19 33.41
CA ALA A 24 4.50 3.34 33.60
C ALA A 24 4.86 3.29 35.10
N ILE A 25 4.78 2.11 35.71
CA ILE A 25 5.31 1.88 37.04
C ILE A 25 6.77 1.42 36.86
N PRO A 26 7.77 2.20 37.32
CA PRO A 26 9.14 1.72 37.32
C PRO A 26 9.23 0.50 38.25
N ASN A 27 9.58 -0.66 37.68
CA ASN A 27 9.87 -1.92 38.38
C ASN A 27 8.68 -2.73 38.94
N ALA A 28 7.45 -2.59 38.41
CA ALA A 28 6.38 -3.55 38.69
C ALA A 28 6.22 -4.55 37.54
N LEU A 29 6.15 -5.84 37.86
CA LEU A 29 5.80 -6.89 36.90
C LEU A 29 4.33 -6.71 36.52
N PHE A 30 4.09 -6.16 35.32
CA PHE A 30 2.78 -5.90 34.72
C PHE A 30 1.82 -7.11 34.81
N SER A 31 2.39 -8.33 34.76
CA SER A 31 1.67 -9.60 34.89
C SER A 31 0.89 -9.78 36.19
N GLY A 32 1.41 -9.29 37.33
CA GLY A 32 0.79 -9.51 38.65
C GLY A 32 -0.49 -8.70 38.85
N ILE A 33 -0.47 -7.43 38.47
CA ILE A 33 -1.63 -6.52 38.57
C ILE A 33 -2.71 -6.93 37.56
N TYR A 34 -2.31 -7.33 36.36
CA TYR A 34 -3.20 -7.82 35.31
C TYR A 34 -3.94 -9.10 35.73
N ASN A 35 -3.22 -10.09 36.26
CA ASN A 35 -3.84 -11.33 36.77
C ASN A 35 -4.81 -11.03 37.91
N LEU A 36 -4.49 -10.08 38.80
CA LEU A 36 -5.36 -9.68 39.92
C LEU A 36 -6.69 -9.10 39.43
N CYS A 37 -6.67 -8.25 38.39
CA CYS A 37 -7.86 -7.64 37.78
C CYS A 37 -8.78 -8.69 37.13
N ILE A 38 -8.22 -9.80 36.64
CA ILE A 38 -8.96 -10.86 35.94
C ILE A 38 -9.47 -11.93 36.92
N SER A 39 -8.68 -12.25 37.95
CA SER A 39 -8.98 -13.35 38.86
C SER A 39 -9.83 -12.95 40.07
N THR A 40 -10.03 -11.65 40.30
CA THR A 40 -10.63 -11.14 41.55
C THR A 40 -11.87 -10.29 41.27
N PRO A 41 -13.00 -10.52 41.97
CA PRO A 41 -14.20 -9.72 41.77
C PRO A 41 -13.96 -8.22 42.02
N VAL A 42 -14.52 -7.38 41.13
CA VAL A 42 -14.38 -5.91 41.14
C VAL A 42 -14.70 -5.28 42.51
N ALA A 43 -15.71 -5.80 43.22
CA ALA A 43 -16.08 -5.33 44.55
C ALA A 43 -14.94 -5.48 45.59
N ARG A 44 -14.13 -6.53 45.48
CA ARG A 44 -12.98 -6.78 46.36
C ARG A 44 -11.79 -5.90 45.99
N LEU A 45 -11.62 -5.58 44.71
CA LEU A 45 -10.56 -4.71 44.20
C LEU A 45 -10.81 -3.23 44.55
N ASN A 46 -12.07 -2.80 44.56
CA ASN A 46 -12.46 -1.46 44.96
C ASN A 46 -12.32 -1.19 46.47
N SER A 47 -12.17 -2.24 47.29
CA SER A 47 -11.93 -2.12 48.73
C SER A 47 -10.45 -2.12 49.13
N LEU A 48 -9.52 -2.35 48.18
CA LEU A 48 -8.09 -2.39 48.47
C LEU A 48 -7.56 -0.96 48.67
N SER A 49 -6.84 -0.76 49.78
CA SER A 49 -6.12 0.47 50.09
C SER A 49 -4.63 0.21 50.00
N MET A 50 -4.03 0.54 48.86
CA MET A 50 -2.61 0.30 48.55
C MET A 50 -1.62 1.15 49.36
N GLN A 51 -2.10 1.79 50.43
CA GLN A 51 -1.30 2.49 51.43
C GLN A 51 -1.02 1.63 52.66
N ASN A 52 -1.71 0.49 52.82
CA ASN A 52 -1.48 -0.44 53.93
C ASN A 52 -0.68 -1.68 53.46
N GLY A 53 0.13 -2.23 54.36
CA GLY A 53 1.03 -3.35 54.04
C GLY A 53 0.34 -4.69 53.76
N ALA A 54 -0.91 -4.86 54.19
CA ALA A 54 -1.67 -6.10 54.00
C ALA A 54 -2.17 -6.23 52.55
N ASP A 55 -2.65 -5.12 51.97
CA ASP A 55 -3.11 -5.08 50.57
C ASP A 55 -1.94 -5.15 49.59
N LEU A 56 -0.77 -4.63 49.96
CA LEU A 56 0.48 -4.81 49.20
C LEU A 56 0.97 -6.27 49.20
N ALA A 57 0.84 -6.96 50.34
CA ALA A 57 1.16 -8.39 50.45
C ALA A 57 0.19 -9.26 49.63
N TYR A 58 -1.08 -8.85 49.50
CA TYR A 58 -2.06 -9.52 48.65
C TYR A 58 -1.63 -9.52 47.18
N ILE A 59 -1.13 -8.40 46.65
CA ILE A 59 -0.63 -8.31 45.26
C ILE A 59 0.61 -9.20 45.05
N GLY A 60 1.54 -9.22 46.01
CA GLY A 60 2.72 -10.08 45.96
C GLY A 60 2.43 -11.59 46.03
N SER A 61 1.26 -11.99 46.52
CA SER A 61 0.88 -13.40 46.67
C SER A 61 0.34 -14.07 45.39
N PHE A 62 -0.03 -13.28 44.38
CA PHE A 62 -0.49 -13.77 43.07
C PHE A 62 0.64 -14.00 42.05
N ASP A 63 1.90 -13.72 42.43
CA ASP A 63 3.08 -14.09 41.67
C ASP A 63 4.06 -14.88 42.55
N PRO A 64 3.96 -16.22 42.60
CA PRO A 64 4.77 -17.05 43.50
C PRO A 64 6.23 -17.19 43.05
N LEU A 65 6.61 -16.64 41.89
CA LEU A 65 7.94 -16.86 41.30
C LEU A 65 8.95 -15.73 41.62
N PHE A 66 8.49 -14.56 42.09
CA PHE A 66 9.37 -13.44 42.45
C PHE A 66 8.83 -12.64 43.65
N PRO A 67 9.52 -12.61 44.81
CA PRO A 67 9.10 -11.77 45.93
C PRO A 67 9.34 -10.29 45.60
N ILE A 68 8.26 -9.49 45.53
CA ILE A 68 8.34 -8.04 45.44
C ILE A 68 8.79 -7.50 46.81
N ILE A 69 10.00 -6.94 46.88
CA ILE A 69 10.51 -6.29 48.10
C ILE A 69 10.01 -4.84 48.14
N PHE A 70 8.99 -4.56 48.95
CA PHE A 70 8.61 -3.19 49.27
C PHE A 70 9.50 -2.65 50.39
N ASN A 71 10.34 -1.65 50.10
CA ASN A 71 11.07 -0.92 51.14
C ASN A 71 10.12 0.05 51.86
N ALA A 72 9.94 -0.15 53.17
CA ALA A 72 8.93 0.51 54.00
C ALA A 72 9.10 2.03 54.22
N ASN A 73 9.99 2.72 53.48
CA ASN A 73 10.33 4.13 53.71
C ASN A 73 10.10 5.06 52.51
N GLN A 74 9.39 4.64 51.46
CA GLN A 74 8.99 5.54 50.38
C GLN A 74 7.48 5.77 50.38
N THR A 75 7.06 6.87 50.98
CA THR A 75 5.73 7.48 50.76
C THR A 75 5.71 8.15 49.38
N THR A 76 5.68 7.35 48.31
CA THR A 76 5.29 7.83 46.99
C THR A 76 3.81 7.55 46.81
N ASN A 77 3.03 8.54 46.36
CA ASN A 77 1.60 8.37 46.07
C ASN A 77 1.40 7.35 44.95
N ILE A 78 1.10 6.11 45.31
CA ILE A 78 0.71 5.06 44.36
C ILE A 78 -0.81 4.97 44.43
N PHE A 79 -1.47 5.44 43.37
CA PHE A 79 -2.93 5.46 43.11
C PHE A 79 -3.77 6.53 43.84
N ASN A 80 -4.37 7.45 43.05
CA ASN A 80 -5.58 8.19 43.42
C ASN A 80 -6.79 7.40 42.87
N THR A 81 -7.42 6.58 43.71
CA THR A 81 -8.34 5.50 43.30
C THR A 81 -9.81 5.94 43.19
N THR A 82 -10.10 7.12 42.63
CA THR A 82 -11.50 7.56 42.54
C THR A 82 -12.38 6.62 41.69
N ASN A 83 -11.78 5.77 40.83
CA ASN A 83 -12.48 4.79 39.97
C ASN A 83 -12.01 3.32 40.12
N GLY A 84 -11.33 2.96 41.23
CA GLY A 84 -10.85 1.59 41.47
C GLY A 84 -9.63 1.17 40.64
N LEU A 85 -9.00 0.05 40.99
CA LEU A 85 -7.75 -0.45 40.36
C LEU A 85 -7.91 -0.83 38.88
N CYS A 86 -9.10 -1.28 38.48
CA CYS A 86 -9.39 -1.85 37.16
C CYS A 86 -10.58 -1.14 36.49
N GLY A 87 -10.77 0.15 36.76
CA GLY A 87 -11.92 0.93 36.27
C GLY A 87 -11.98 1.11 34.74
N PRO A 88 -13.16 1.38 34.17
CA PRO A 88 -13.36 1.49 32.72
C PRO A 88 -12.64 2.71 32.15
N ARG A 89 -11.85 2.51 31.09
CA ARG A 89 -11.14 3.58 30.37
C ARG A 89 -11.65 3.70 28.93
N ALA A 90 -12.42 4.78 28.74
CA ALA A 90 -12.72 5.55 27.54
C ALA A 90 -13.39 4.90 26.30
N ASN A 91 -14.23 5.74 25.69
CA ASN A 91 -15.21 5.52 24.62
C ASN A 91 -14.65 6.02 23.27
N ASN A 92 -14.93 5.31 22.19
CA ASN A 92 -15.02 5.95 20.88
C ASN A 92 -16.28 5.48 20.15
N SER A 93 -16.99 6.43 19.56
CA SER A 93 -18.25 6.20 18.85
C SER A 93 -18.05 6.55 17.38
N GLY A 94 -18.29 5.58 16.49
CA GLY A 94 -18.59 5.88 15.09
C GLY A 94 -17.61 5.38 14.04
N VAL A 95 -17.42 4.07 13.94
CA VAL A 95 -16.96 3.44 12.69
C VAL A 95 -18.20 3.13 11.82
N PRO A 96 -18.44 3.79 10.68
CA PRO A 96 -19.41 3.30 9.71
C PRO A 96 -18.72 2.34 8.72
N TYR A 97 -19.11 1.07 8.80
CA TYR A 97 -19.46 0.06 7.76
C TYR A 97 -18.90 0.17 6.28
N PRO A 98 -18.93 -0.92 5.49
CA PRO A 98 -17.87 -1.54 4.71
C PRO A 98 -17.91 -1.12 3.22
N GLY A 99 -16.80 -0.63 2.68
CA GLY A 99 -16.77 -0.28 1.25
C GLY A 99 -15.52 0.42 0.73
N GLY A 100 -14.50 0.65 1.56
CA GLY A 100 -13.20 1.13 1.09
C GLY A 100 -12.42 -0.02 0.46
N ALA A 101 -12.05 0.13 -0.82
CA ALA A 101 -11.30 -0.86 -1.58
C ALA A 101 -9.94 -1.20 -0.94
N ALA A 102 -9.53 -2.45 -1.11
CA ALA A 102 -8.22 -2.98 -0.73
C ALA A 102 -7.08 -2.25 -1.46
N LEU A 103 -6.15 -1.66 -0.73
CA LEU A 103 -4.92 -1.08 -1.30
C LEU A 103 -3.77 -2.09 -1.21
N GLY A 104 -3.29 -2.50 -2.38
CA GLY A 104 -2.27 -3.53 -2.60
C GLY A 104 -0.85 -3.15 -2.18
N GLY A 105 -0.63 -2.97 -0.88
CA GLY A 105 0.68 -2.77 -0.26
C GLY A 105 0.71 -3.08 1.24
N ALA A 106 -0.46 -3.01 1.90
CA ALA A 106 -0.69 -3.60 3.21
C ALA A 106 -1.46 -4.91 2.99
N GLY A 107 -0.81 -6.04 3.29
CA GLY A 107 -1.45 -7.34 3.19
C GLY A 107 -2.76 -7.38 3.95
N TYR A 108 -3.80 -7.92 3.32
CA TYR A 108 -4.94 -8.48 4.03
C TYR A 108 -4.42 -9.49 5.07
N ILE A 109 -4.35 -9.13 6.35
CA ILE A 109 -4.28 -10.13 7.43
C ILE A 109 -5.71 -10.55 7.76
N GLY A 110 -6.24 -11.37 6.85
CA GLY A 110 -7.50 -12.09 6.97
C GLY A 110 -7.43 -13.46 6.30
N GLY A 111 -6.23 -14.01 6.16
CA GLY A 111 -6.04 -15.37 5.62
C GLY A 111 -6.37 -16.44 6.66
N PRO A 112 -7.02 -17.55 6.29
CA PRO A 112 -7.16 -18.70 7.17
C PRO A 112 -5.78 -19.20 7.62
N PRO A 113 -5.66 -19.81 8.82
CA PRO A 113 -4.37 -20.20 9.41
C PRO A 113 -3.57 -21.06 8.44
N GLY A 114 -2.47 -20.49 7.92
CA GLY A 114 -1.53 -21.19 7.06
C GLY A 114 -0.75 -22.27 7.81
N PRO A 115 -0.16 -23.24 7.09
CA PRO A 115 0.42 -24.47 7.66
C PRO A 115 1.75 -24.28 8.42
N MET A 116 2.23 -23.04 8.64
CA MET A 116 3.44 -22.76 9.43
C MET A 116 3.23 -22.80 10.96
N ASN A 117 2.07 -23.25 11.44
CA ASN A 117 1.80 -23.43 12.87
C ASN A 117 1.96 -24.88 13.37
N ALA A 118 2.53 -25.78 12.55
CA ALA A 118 2.84 -27.13 12.98
C ALA A 118 4.35 -27.34 13.00
N ALA A 119 4.90 -27.42 14.21
CA ALA A 119 6.20 -28.00 14.54
C ALA A 119 7.45 -27.26 14.01
N SER A 120 7.88 -26.21 14.71
CA SER A 120 9.32 -25.94 14.89
C SER A 120 9.55 -25.14 16.18
N PRO A 121 10.63 -25.42 16.95
CA PRO A 121 10.80 -24.95 18.32
C PRO A 121 11.37 -23.53 18.38
N GLY A 122 10.72 -22.68 19.18
CA GLY A 122 11.36 -21.53 19.81
C GLY A 122 11.65 -20.33 18.89
N TYR A 123 10.65 -19.47 18.69
CA TYR A 123 10.88 -18.03 18.62
C TYR A 123 10.40 -17.43 19.94
N THR A 124 11.35 -16.84 20.67
CA THR A 124 11.23 -16.03 21.91
C THR A 124 10.68 -16.71 23.18
N GLY A 125 11.52 -17.48 23.86
CA GLY A 125 11.82 -17.36 25.31
C GLY A 125 10.73 -17.26 26.39
N SER A 126 9.44 -17.45 26.13
CA SER A 126 8.39 -17.47 27.15
C SER A 126 7.55 -18.75 27.03
N PRO A 127 7.34 -19.52 28.11
CA PRO A 127 6.46 -20.70 28.11
C PRO A 127 4.96 -20.36 27.99
N ASN A 128 4.58 -19.09 27.84
CA ASN A 128 3.20 -18.67 27.92
C ASN A 128 2.47 -18.74 26.56
N PRO A 129 1.27 -19.33 26.51
CA PRO A 129 0.51 -19.48 25.28
C PRO A 129 0.05 -18.12 24.73
N ARG A 130 0.21 -17.97 23.42
CA ARG A 130 -0.14 -16.81 22.59
C ARG A 130 -1.61 -16.41 22.75
N ILE A 131 -1.86 -15.13 23.01
CA ILE A 131 -3.19 -14.52 22.89
C ILE A 131 -2.96 -13.20 22.18
N TYR A 132 -3.32 -12.99 20.90
CA TYR A 132 -3.50 -11.60 20.44
C TYR A 132 -4.55 -11.35 19.35
N TRP A 133 -5.07 -12.34 18.61
CA TRP A 133 -6.00 -12.00 17.51
C TRP A 133 -7.49 -12.05 17.86
N ASN A 134 -7.91 -12.97 18.75
CA ASN A 134 -9.33 -13.24 19.01
C ASN A 134 -9.89 -12.54 20.26
N ARG A 135 -9.17 -11.55 20.80
CA ARG A 135 -9.47 -10.95 22.10
C ARG A 135 -9.48 -9.44 22.21
N ALA A 136 -9.10 -8.68 21.17
CA ALA A 136 -9.16 -7.22 21.25
C ALA A 136 -10.57 -6.73 21.62
N ALA A 137 -11.62 -7.18 20.91
CA ALA A 137 -13.02 -6.84 21.25
C ALA A 137 -13.55 -7.51 22.54
N THR A 138 -13.00 -8.68 22.90
CA THR A 138 -13.46 -9.50 24.04
C THR A 138 -12.88 -9.01 25.37
N ASP A 139 -11.67 -8.43 25.35
CA ASP A 139 -10.94 -7.94 26.53
C ASP A 139 -11.14 -6.43 26.76
N THR A 140 -11.44 -5.65 25.72
CA THR A 140 -11.84 -4.23 25.88
C THR A 140 -13.33 -4.06 26.17
N GLY A 141 -14.14 -5.08 25.88
CA GLY A 141 -15.59 -5.03 25.98
C GLY A 141 -16.27 -4.11 24.95
N ASN A 142 -15.53 -3.57 23.98
CA ASN A 142 -16.05 -2.69 22.93
C ASN A 142 -15.36 -3.00 21.59
N ILE A 143 -16.15 -3.19 20.54
CA ILE A 143 -15.66 -3.44 19.18
C ILE A 143 -14.96 -2.21 18.57
N ASP A 144 -15.20 -1.02 19.13
CA ASP A 144 -14.65 0.26 18.69
C ASP A 144 -13.34 0.65 19.42
N THR A 145 -12.77 -0.25 20.24
CA THR A 145 -11.53 0.00 20.99
C THR A 145 -10.42 -0.98 20.61
N THR A 146 -9.19 -0.45 20.54
CA THR A 146 -7.96 -1.18 20.21
C THR A 146 -6.89 -0.88 21.26
N TYR A 147 -5.91 -1.76 21.42
CA TYR A 147 -4.72 -1.52 22.25
C TYR A 147 -3.62 -0.74 21.52
N SER A 148 -3.92 -0.24 20.33
CA SER A 148 -2.96 0.44 19.46
C SER A 148 -2.06 1.45 20.19
N THR A 149 -0.76 1.29 20.03
CA THR A 149 0.29 2.17 20.56
C THR A 149 0.77 3.19 19.52
N ALA A 150 0.45 2.96 18.24
CA ALA A 150 0.96 3.74 17.12
C ALA A 150 0.04 4.90 16.69
N PRO A 151 0.55 5.83 15.84
CA PRO A 151 -0.29 6.81 15.17
C PRO A 151 -1.36 6.11 14.32
N SER A 152 -2.62 6.45 14.56
CA SER A 152 -3.77 5.99 13.76
C SER A 152 -4.45 7.20 13.12
N PHE A 153 -4.13 7.51 11.87
CA PHE A 153 -4.70 8.63 11.14
C PHE A 153 -4.73 8.37 9.63
N ALA A 154 -5.68 8.98 8.94
CA ALA A 154 -5.75 9.03 7.48
C ALA A 154 -6.06 10.47 7.06
N LYS A 155 -5.10 11.10 6.38
CA LYS A 155 -5.19 12.48 5.90
C LYS A 155 -5.02 12.48 4.39
N TYR A 156 -5.98 13.08 3.70
CA TYR A 156 -6.02 13.12 2.25
C TYR A 156 -6.38 14.51 1.77
N ASP A 157 -5.57 15.04 0.87
CA ASP A 157 -5.88 16.22 0.10
C ASP A 157 -5.79 15.87 -1.37
N ALA A 158 -6.86 16.11 -2.12
CA ALA A 158 -6.81 16.06 -3.57
C ALA A 158 -7.35 17.34 -4.17
N PHE A 159 -6.69 17.77 -5.23
CA PHE A 159 -7.08 18.91 -6.04
C PHE A 159 -6.99 18.53 -7.51
N GLY A 160 -8.02 18.90 -8.27
CA GLY A 160 -8.11 18.64 -9.70
C GLY A 160 -8.64 19.87 -10.43
N GLY A 161 -8.15 20.08 -11.65
CA GLY A 161 -8.62 21.13 -12.53
C GLY A 161 -8.50 20.70 -13.99
N SER A 162 -9.45 21.10 -14.83
CA SER A 162 -9.40 20.86 -16.26
C SER A 162 -9.96 22.03 -17.06
N ILE A 163 -9.41 22.20 -18.26
CA ILE A 163 -9.87 23.13 -19.27
C ILE A 163 -10.15 22.31 -20.53
N THR A 164 -11.35 22.44 -21.07
CA THR A 164 -11.72 21.86 -22.36
C THR A 164 -12.03 22.95 -23.35
N LEU A 165 -11.29 22.98 -24.45
CA LEU A 165 -11.55 23.83 -25.61
C LEU A 165 -12.19 22.99 -26.70
N ASP A 166 -13.30 23.46 -27.25
CA ASP A 166 -14.13 22.71 -28.20
C ASP A 166 -14.53 23.64 -29.36
N SER A 167 -14.26 23.25 -30.61
CA SER A 167 -14.64 24.07 -31.76
C SER A 167 -14.86 23.25 -33.02
N ASP A 168 -15.97 23.51 -33.70
CA ASP A 168 -16.10 23.19 -35.11
C ASP A 168 -15.13 24.06 -35.91
N VAL A 169 -14.19 23.43 -36.63
CA VAL A 169 -13.21 24.12 -37.49
C VAL A 169 -13.81 24.34 -38.87
N THR A 170 -14.52 23.34 -39.39
CA THR A 170 -15.32 23.39 -40.62
C THR A 170 -16.59 22.53 -40.45
N GLN A 171 -17.45 22.44 -41.48
CA GLN A 171 -18.69 21.64 -41.43
C GLN A 171 -18.49 20.13 -41.22
N GLY A 172 -17.26 19.60 -41.32
CA GLY A 172 -16.96 18.18 -41.15
C GLY A 172 -15.74 17.89 -40.29
N LEU A 173 -15.19 18.91 -39.62
CA LEU A 173 -13.99 18.80 -38.78
C LEU A 173 -14.22 19.49 -37.44
N HIS A 174 -14.12 18.71 -36.37
CA HIS A 174 -14.23 19.15 -34.98
C HIS A 174 -12.87 19.03 -34.29
N PHE A 175 -12.50 20.09 -33.57
CA PHE A 175 -11.30 20.15 -32.75
C PHE A 175 -11.66 20.18 -31.28
N LYS A 176 -10.93 19.41 -30.47
CA LYS A 176 -11.00 19.44 -29.02
C LYS A 176 -9.60 19.44 -28.41
N SER A 177 -9.40 20.26 -27.38
CA SER A 177 -8.23 20.24 -26.51
C SER A 177 -8.69 20.04 -25.08
N ILE A 178 -8.03 19.14 -24.35
CA ILE A 178 -8.33 18.81 -22.96
C ILE A 178 -7.04 18.94 -22.15
N THR A 179 -6.93 19.99 -21.36
CA THR A 179 -5.86 20.18 -20.40
C THR A 179 -6.33 19.75 -19.02
N GLY A 180 -5.54 18.94 -18.32
CA GLY A 180 -5.85 18.45 -16.98
C GLY A 180 -4.67 18.63 -16.03
N TYR A 181 -4.96 18.97 -14.78
CA TYR A 181 -4.05 18.93 -13.65
C TYR A 181 -4.71 18.19 -12.49
N ARG A 182 -3.96 17.33 -11.81
CA ARG A 182 -4.40 16.73 -10.56
C ARG A 182 -3.22 16.59 -9.61
N GLN A 183 -3.48 16.77 -8.33
CA GLN A 183 -2.53 16.53 -7.27
C GLN A 183 -3.20 15.80 -6.12
N THR A 184 -2.49 14.87 -5.52
CA THR A 184 -2.89 14.15 -4.33
C THR A 184 -1.78 14.23 -3.28
N LYS A 185 -2.17 14.46 -2.04
CA LYS A 185 -1.34 14.28 -0.85
C LYS A 185 -2.05 13.29 0.04
N TRP A 186 -1.33 12.26 0.46
CA TRP A 186 -1.88 11.22 1.32
C TRP A 186 -0.91 10.95 2.45
N ASN A 187 -1.36 11.07 3.68
CA ASN A 187 -0.58 10.69 4.85
C ASN A 187 -1.41 9.73 5.68
N ILE A 188 -0.85 8.57 5.97
CA ILE A 188 -1.48 7.57 6.82
C ILE A 188 -0.53 7.16 7.94
N GLY A 189 -1.10 6.94 9.11
CA GLY A 189 -0.50 6.17 10.18
C GLY A 189 -1.46 5.06 10.54
N ILE A 190 -0.97 3.83 10.61
CA ILE A 190 -1.74 2.67 11.02
C ILE A 190 -0.91 1.78 11.92
N ASP A 191 -1.58 1.32 12.98
CA ASP A 191 -1.14 0.21 13.79
C ASP A 191 -1.72 -1.09 13.22
N LEU A 192 -0.85 -1.99 12.77
CA LEU A 192 -1.27 -3.23 12.12
C LEU A 192 -1.40 -4.40 13.08
N ASP A 193 -0.83 -4.29 14.29
CA ASP A 193 -0.86 -5.38 15.27
C ASP A 193 -2.02 -5.24 16.26
N GLY A 194 -2.46 -4.00 16.56
CA GLY A 194 -3.57 -3.73 17.47
C GLY A 194 -3.32 -4.20 18.91
N THR A 195 -2.06 -4.40 19.27
CA THR A 195 -1.57 -4.87 20.57
C THR A 195 -0.98 -3.71 21.37
N PRO A 196 -0.80 -3.86 22.70
CA PRO A 196 -0.13 -2.85 23.50
C PRO A 196 1.41 -2.84 23.34
N GLU A 197 1.95 -3.62 22.41
CA GLU A 197 3.38 -3.72 22.10
C GLU A 197 3.64 -3.11 20.72
N SER A 198 4.76 -2.42 20.52
CA SER A 198 5.09 -1.78 19.24
C SER A 198 5.65 -2.79 18.21
N ILE A 199 4.81 -3.69 17.68
CA ILE A 199 5.28 -4.78 16.82
C ILE A 199 5.31 -4.35 15.35
N GLN A 200 4.26 -3.69 14.85
CA GLN A 200 4.13 -3.31 13.46
C GLN A 200 3.34 -2.01 13.30
N GLU A 201 4.10 -0.92 13.27
CA GLU A 201 3.57 0.43 13.08
C GLU A 201 3.98 0.91 11.69
N VAL A 202 3.02 1.40 10.89
CA VAL A 202 3.30 1.88 9.52
C VAL A 202 2.85 3.31 9.41
N THR A 203 3.75 4.17 8.96
CA THR A 203 3.39 5.49 8.47
C THR A 203 3.88 5.67 7.05
N ASP A 204 3.04 6.26 6.21
CA ASP A 204 3.33 6.51 4.81
C ASP A 204 2.91 7.95 4.49
N THR A 205 3.79 8.66 3.79
CA THR A 205 3.60 10.02 3.33
C THR A 205 3.83 10.08 1.83
N GLN A 206 2.78 10.41 1.08
CA GLN A 206 2.79 10.44 -0.37
C GLN A 206 2.42 11.82 -0.90
N HIS A 207 3.10 12.22 -1.96
CA HIS A 207 2.72 13.36 -2.79
C HIS A 207 2.85 12.96 -4.25
N GLN A 208 1.82 13.24 -5.04
CA GLN A 208 1.83 12.99 -6.47
C GLN A 208 1.13 14.15 -7.17
N PHE A 209 1.65 14.57 -8.31
CA PHE A 209 0.93 15.40 -9.26
C PHE A 209 0.99 14.82 -10.67
N GLN A 210 0.00 15.17 -11.48
CA GLN A 210 -0.07 14.84 -12.89
C GLN A 210 -0.59 16.03 -13.70
N VAL A 211 -0.01 16.21 -14.88
CA VAL A 211 -0.44 17.16 -15.91
C VAL A 211 -0.66 16.39 -17.20
N SER A 212 -1.76 16.66 -17.90
CA SER A 212 -2.05 16.08 -19.20
C SER A 212 -2.54 17.12 -20.21
N GLU A 213 -2.21 16.92 -21.48
CA GLU A 213 -2.81 17.64 -22.61
C GLU A 213 -3.19 16.63 -23.69
N GLU A 214 -4.45 16.66 -24.12
CA GLU A 214 -4.92 15.88 -25.26
C GLU A 214 -5.51 16.78 -26.34
N LEU A 215 -4.92 16.72 -27.54
CA LEU A 215 -5.42 17.38 -28.73
C LEU A 215 -6.12 16.35 -29.61
N GLN A 216 -7.38 16.58 -29.95
CA GLN A 216 -8.19 15.71 -30.78
C GLN A 216 -8.68 16.46 -32.02
N LEU A 217 -8.60 15.78 -33.16
CA LEU A 217 -9.27 16.14 -34.41
C LEU A 217 -10.18 14.99 -34.78
N SER A 218 -11.47 15.29 -34.94
CA SER A 218 -12.47 14.30 -35.35
C SER A 218 -13.31 14.82 -36.51
N GLY A 219 -13.84 13.93 -37.32
CA GLY A 219 -14.61 14.34 -38.48
C GLY A 219 -15.19 13.20 -39.30
N LYS A 220 -15.84 13.59 -40.39
CA LYS A 220 -16.44 12.68 -41.36
C LYS A 220 -15.85 12.90 -42.74
N LEU A 221 -15.52 11.81 -43.43
CA LEU A 221 -14.99 11.79 -44.79
C LEU A 221 -15.78 10.81 -45.67
N LEU A 222 -15.51 10.82 -46.98
CA LEU A 222 -16.09 9.90 -47.95
C LEU A 222 -17.62 9.87 -47.92
N GLU A 223 -18.27 11.04 -47.94
CA GLU A 223 -19.74 11.16 -47.91
C GLU A 223 -20.37 10.49 -46.66
N ASN A 224 -19.73 10.65 -45.49
CA ASN A 224 -20.12 10.03 -44.20
C ASN A 224 -19.92 8.51 -44.12
N LYS A 225 -19.12 7.92 -45.03
CA LYS A 225 -18.71 6.52 -44.91
C LYS A 225 -17.54 6.32 -43.96
N LEU A 226 -16.78 7.37 -43.63
CA LEU A 226 -15.63 7.28 -42.73
C LEU A 226 -15.80 8.29 -41.59
N ASP A 227 -16.01 7.79 -40.39
CA ASP A 227 -15.90 8.56 -39.15
C ASP A 227 -14.49 8.35 -38.59
N TYR A 228 -13.83 9.41 -38.13
CA TYR A 228 -12.49 9.26 -37.55
C TYR A 228 -12.25 10.22 -36.38
N VAL A 229 -11.34 9.82 -35.51
CA VAL A 229 -10.71 10.65 -34.49
C VAL A 229 -9.21 10.39 -34.50
N SER A 230 -8.41 11.45 -34.43
CA SER A 230 -6.97 11.40 -34.33
C SER A 230 -6.49 12.41 -33.32
N GLY A 231 -5.31 12.22 -32.76
CA GLY A 231 -4.84 13.14 -31.74
C GLY A 231 -3.42 12.95 -31.30
N LEU A 232 -2.98 13.93 -30.52
CA LEU A 232 -1.71 13.95 -29.81
C LEU A 232 -2.00 14.02 -28.31
N TYR A 233 -1.17 13.35 -27.53
CA TYR A 233 -1.32 13.24 -26.09
C TYR A 233 0.02 13.49 -25.40
N PHE A 234 -0.01 14.28 -24.34
CA PHE A 234 1.09 14.49 -23.43
C PHE A 234 0.64 14.19 -22.00
N PHE A 235 1.49 13.54 -21.23
CA PHE A 235 1.29 13.28 -19.81
C PHE A 235 2.62 13.37 -19.06
N HIS A 236 2.60 14.05 -17.92
CA HIS A 236 3.70 14.08 -16.97
C HIS A 236 3.13 13.82 -15.58
N GLU A 237 3.67 12.82 -14.91
CA GLU A 237 3.38 12.49 -13.53
C GLU A 237 4.69 12.45 -12.76
N ALA A 238 4.71 13.05 -11.58
CA ALA A 238 5.82 12.90 -10.66
C ALA A 238 5.33 12.92 -9.21
N GLY A 239 6.10 12.28 -8.34
CA GLY A 239 5.75 12.16 -6.93
C GLY A 239 6.74 11.33 -6.15
N TYR A 240 6.43 11.14 -4.87
CA TYR A 240 7.18 10.31 -3.96
C TYR A 240 6.25 9.58 -2.99
N VAL A 241 6.80 8.51 -2.41
CA VAL A 241 6.21 7.76 -1.30
C VAL A 241 7.28 7.60 -0.22
N HIS A 242 7.08 8.16 0.96
CA HIS A 242 8.01 7.99 2.07
C HIS A 242 7.37 7.09 3.12
N ASP A 243 7.80 5.83 3.09
CA ASP A 243 7.41 4.82 4.05
C ASP A 243 8.33 4.83 5.27
N PHE A 244 7.73 4.55 6.42
CA PHE A 244 8.41 4.31 7.66
C PHE A 244 7.72 3.15 8.37
N VAL A 245 8.45 2.05 8.51
CA VAL A 245 7.93 0.78 9.01
C VAL A 245 8.88 0.20 10.06
N PRO A 246 8.75 0.61 11.32
CA PRO A 246 9.41 -0.05 12.44
C PRO A 246 8.75 -1.38 12.81
N PHE A 247 9.59 -2.40 12.94
CA PHE A 247 9.34 -3.62 13.70
C PHE A 247 10.29 -3.64 14.89
N GLU A 248 9.77 -3.46 16.10
CA GLU A 248 10.59 -3.26 17.29
C GLU A 248 11.64 -4.38 17.47
N GLY A 249 12.88 -3.95 17.66
CA GLY A 249 14.03 -4.84 17.83
C GLY A 249 14.50 -5.60 16.59
N ILE A 250 13.68 -5.70 15.52
CA ILE A 250 13.95 -6.58 14.36
C ILE A 250 14.35 -5.77 13.12
N LEU A 251 13.50 -4.89 12.61
CA LEU A 251 13.67 -4.23 11.31
C LEU A 251 13.19 -2.79 11.41
N TYR A 252 13.85 -1.86 10.74
CA TYR A 252 13.38 -0.49 10.72
C TYR A 252 13.53 0.12 9.34
N ILE A 253 12.51 -0.09 8.51
CA ILE A 253 12.50 0.43 7.14
C ILE A 253 12.22 1.93 7.16
N TYR A 254 13.07 2.67 6.47
CA TYR A 254 12.91 4.10 6.21
C TYR A 254 13.22 4.40 4.75
N ASP A 255 12.25 4.95 4.03
CA ASP A 255 12.44 5.35 2.64
C ASP A 255 12.95 6.80 2.56
N ALA A 256 14.27 6.96 2.61
CA ALA A 256 14.92 8.26 2.49
C ALA A 256 14.71 8.90 1.11
N ALA A 257 14.49 8.09 0.07
CA ALA A 257 14.07 8.52 -1.27
C ALA A 257 13.20 7.42 -1.91
N ASN A 258 12.13 7.81 -2.59
CA ASN A 258 11.29 6.91 -3.39
C ASN A 258 10.56 7.75 -4.45
N ASP A 259 11.36 8.45 -5.26
CA ASP A 259 10.87 9.44 -6.20
C ASP A 259 10.61 8.81 -7.56
N VAL A 260 9.46 9.08 -8.16
CA VAL A 260 9.07 8.63 -9.50
C VAL A 260 8.78 9.84 -10.40
N ASP A 261 9.25 9.79 -11.65
CA ASP A 261 8.89 10.75 -12.71
C ASP A 261 8.57 9.96 -13.98
N THR A 262 7.40 10.21 -14.56
CA THR A 262 6.93 9.56 -15.79
C THR A 262 6.53 10.64 -16.80
N LYS A 263 7.10 10.58 -18.00
CA LYS A 263 6.73 11.43 -19.15
C LYS A 263 6.30 10.56 -20.31
N THR A 264 5.10 10.81 -20.81
CA THR A 264 4.50 10.06 -21.90
C THR A 264 4.08 11.00 -23.03
N TYR A 265 4.44 10.65 -24.25
CA TYR A 265 3.96 11.28 -25.47
C TYR A 265 3.24 10.23 -26.32
N GLY A 266 2.07 10.57 -26.85
CA GLY A 266 1.26 9.68 -27.66
C GLY A 266 0.76 10.35 -28.94
N ALA A 267 0.64 9.57 -30.00
CA ALA A 267 -0.10 9.94 -31.20
C ALA A 267 -1.04 8.79 -31.56
N PHE A 268 -2.29 9.10 -31.89
CA PHE A 268 -3.30 8.08 -32.16
C PHE A 268 -4.22 8.44 -33.31
N ILE A 269 -4.80 7.40 -33.89
CA ILE A 269 -5.90 7.48 -34.84
C ILE A 269 -6.85 6.31 -34.61
N HIS A 270 -8.13 6.56 -34.78
CA HIS A 270 -9.20 5.57 -34.77
C HIS A 270 -10.20 5.96 -35.87
N ALA A 271 -10.58 5.01 -36.70
CA ALA A 271 -11.39 5.25 -37.87
C ALA A 271 -12.39 4.11 -38.08
N ASP A 272 -13.65 4.47 -38.29
CA ASP A 272 -14.76 3.58 -38.57
C ASP A 272 -15.23 3.80 -40.01
N TYR A 273 -15.04 2.78 -40.83
CA TYR A 273 -15.36 2.81 -42.25
C TYR A 273 -16.56 1.92 -42.57
N ARG A 274 -17.65 2.50 -43.07
CA ARG A 274 -18.80 1.79 -43.63
C ARG A 274 -18.56 1.47 -45.10
N LEU A 275 -18.24 0.22 -45.39
CA LEU A 275 -18.11 -0.26 -46.77
C LEU A 275 -19.48 -0.31 -47.48
N MET A 276 -20.49 -0.82 -46.77
CA MET A 276 -21.90 -0.86 -47.17
C MET A 276 -22.78 -0.75 -45.92
N ASP A 277 -24.10 -0.57 -46.07
CA ASP A 277 -25.01 -0.39 -44.93
C ASP A 277 -24.91 -1.53 -43.91
N ALA A 278 -24.70 -2.76 -44.38
CA ALA A 278 -24.57 -3.93 -43.54
C ALA A 278 -23.15 -4.16 -42.98
N ILE A 279 -22.07 -3.71 -43.64
CA ILE A 279 -20.68 -4.07 -43.26
C ILE A 279 -19.84 -2.81 -43.00
N GLY A 280 -19.22 -2.79 -41.82
CA GLY A 280 -18.21 -1.80 -41.46
C GLY A 280 -16.92 -2.43 -40.94
N PHE A 281 -15.87 -1.63 -40.95
CA PHE A 281 -14.56 -1.96 -40.41
C PHE A 281 -14.06 -0.85 -39.52
N THR A 282 -13.37 -1.23 -38.45
CA THR A 282 -12.74 -0.30 -37.52
C THR A 282 -11.24 -0.51 -37.60
N PHE A 283 -10.48 0.58 -37.72
CA PHE A 283 -9.03 0.57 -37.69
C PHE A 283 -8.53 1.61 -36.72
N GLY A 284 -7.67 1.22 -35.80
CA GLY A 284 -7.08 2.12 -34.84
C GLY A 284 -5.63 1.77 -34.55
N GLY A 285 -4.90 2.78 -34.10
CA GLY A 285 -3.52 2.63 -33.69
C GLY A 285 -3.09 3.79 -32.82
N ARG A 286 -2.34 3.49 -31.76
CA ARG A 286 -1.66 4.49 -30.95
C ARG A 286 -0.18 4.14 -30.85
N TYR A 287 0.66 5.12 -31.15
CA TYR A 287 2.08 5.09 -30.85
C TYR A 287 2.31 5.85 -29.54
N THR A 288 3.03 5.25 -28.61
CA THR A 288 3.36 5.85 -27.32
C THR A 288 4.86 5.76 -27.07
N TRP A 289 5.48 6.90 -26.77
CA TRP A 289 6.81 6.98 -26.18
C TRP A 289 6.65 7.27 -24.70
N ASP A 290 7.24 6.44 -23.85
CA ASP A 290 7.18 6.56 -22.40
C ASP A 290 8.59 6.59 -21.84
N ARG A 291 8.88 7.54 -20.95
CA ARG A 291 10.13 7.60 -20.19
C ARG A 291 9.80 7.67 -18.71
N LYS A 292 10.41 6.79 -17.95
CA LYS A 292 10.29 6.74 -16.50
C LYS A 292 11.66 6.94 -15.87
N THR A 293 11.70 7.67 -14.77
CA THR A 293 12.84 7.69 -13.86
C THR A 293 12.38 7.33 -12.45
N PHE A 294 13.32 6.73 -11.71
CA PHE A 294 13.08 6.28 -10.35
C PHE A 294 14.34 6.49 -9.52
N THR A 295 14.18 7.08 -8.34
CA THR A 295 15.24 7.18 -7.34
C THR A 295 14.82 6.42 -6.09
N GLY A 296 15.44 5.26 -5.87
CA GLY A 296 15.24 4.45 -4.67
C GLY A 296 16.26 4.78 -3.59
N GLY A 297 15.81 4.90 -2.36
CA GLY A 297 16.60 5.24 -1.18
C GLY A 297 16.09 4.57 0.08
N GLN A 298 15.45 3.39 -0.06
CA GLN A 298 15.08 2.56 1.07
C GLN A 298 16.32 2.21 1.92
N GLU A 299 16.19 2.38 3.23
CA GLU A 299 17.21 2.03 4.23
C GLU A 299 16.61 1.14 5.33
N ASP A 300 17.46 0.38 6.00
CA ASP A 300 17.10 -0.30 7.25
C ASP A 300 17.96 0.22 8.40
N LEU A 301 17.38 1.10 9.21
CA LEU A 301 18.06 1.78 10.31
C LEU A 301 18.45 0.83 11.45
N ASN A 302 17.84 -0.36 11.52
CA ASN A 302 18.14 -1.36 12.54
C ASN A 302 19.20 -2.39 12.09
N GLY A 303 19.63 -2.34 10.83
CA GLY A 303 20.67 -3.23 10.29
C GLY A 303 20.33 -4.72 10.38
N PHE A 304 19.07 -5.09 10.18
CA PHE A 304 18.55 -6.45 10.12
C PHE A 304 19.43 -7.34 9.24
N SER A 305 19.76 -6.92 8.02
CA SER A 305 20.56 -7.72 7.09
C SER A 305 21.95 -8.06 7.65
N TYR A 306 22.58 -7.14 8.39
CA TYR A 306 23.86 -7.37 9.08
C TYR A 306 23.71 -8.35 10.24
N LYS A 307 22.70 -8.13 11.09
CA LYS A 307 22.41 -8.93 12.27
C LYS A 307 22.03 -10.37 11.91
N PHE A 308 21.19 -10.53 10.88
CA PHE A 308 20.74 -11.82 10.37
C PHE A 308 21.90 -12.68 9.86
N LEU A 309 22.85 -12.06 9.15
CA LEU A 309 24.03 -12.75 8.59
C LEU A 309 25.21 -12.84 9.57
N GLY A 310 25.06 -12.34 10.80
CA GLY A 310 26.10 -12.40 11.84
C GLY A 310 27.30 -11.50 11.58
N CYS A 311 27.13 -10.42 10.82
CA CYS A 311 28.18 -9.47 10.45
C CYS A 311 28.00 -8.17 11.24
N ASN A 312 28.92 -7.83 12.15
CA ASN A 312 28.87 -6.53 12.82
C ASN A 312 29.54 -5.47 11.92
N PRO A 313 28.90 -4.33 11.60
CA PRO A 313 29.57 -3.20 10.97
C PRO A 313 30.84 -2.82 11.76
N PRO A 314 31.88 -2.25 11.12
CA PRO A 314 33.13 -1.89 11.80
C PRO A 314 32.97 -0.90 12.99
N ASN A 315 31.76 -0.37 13.21
CA ASN A 315 31.47 0.70 14.16
C ASN A 315 30.24 0.42 15.03
N ALA A 316 29.59 -0.75 14.94
CA ALA A 316 28.31 -0.97 15.62
C ALA A 316 28.42 -2.04 16.71
N VAL A 317 28.09 -1.65 17.96
CA VAL A 317 27.81 -2.60 19.04
C VAL A 317 26.34 -2.99 18.90
N LEU A 318 26.04 -3.93 18.00
CA LEU A 318 24.67 -4.44 17.82
C LEU A 318 24.49 -5.73 18.61
N ASN A 319 23.44 -5.76 19.43
CA ASN A 319 23.03 -6.94 20.18
C ASN A 319 22.66 -8.06 19.18
N PRO A 320 23.16 -9.31 19.32
CA PRO A 320 22.86 -10.38 18.38
C PRO A 320 21.35 -10.67 18.37
N VAL A 321 20.75 -10.70 17.18
CA VAL A 321 19.37 -11.17 17.03
C VAL A 321 19.32 -12.69 17.22
N PRO A 322 18.26 -13.26 17.83
CA PRO A 322 18.15 -14.70 18.11
C PRO A 322 17.98 -15.58 16.86
N PHE A 323 18.03 -14.99 15.66
CA PHE A 323 17.48 -15.55 14.42
C PHE A 323 18.51 -15.78 13.32
N GLY A 324 19.77 -15.40 13.55
CA GLY A 324 20.87 -15.76 12.66
C GLY A 324 21.29 -17.23 12.83
N PRO A 325 22.01 -17.83 11.86
CA PRO A 325 22.60 -19.16 12.03
C PRO A 325 23.47 -19.21 13.29
N PRO A 326 23.39 -20.26 14.13
CA PRO A 326 24.28 -20.42 15.29
C PRO A 326 25.74 -20.35 14.85
N GLY A 327 26.48 -19.33 15.32
CA GLY A 327 27.88 -19.07 14.94
C GLY A 327 28.10 -17.97 13.90
N GLY A 328 27.03 -17.35 13.38
CA GLY A 328 27.11 -16.40 12.27
C GLY A 328 27.52 -17.07 10.96
N ILE A 329 27.35 -16.40 9.82
CA ILE A 329 27.94 -16.88 8.56
C ILE A 329 29.41 -16.43 8.56
N PRO A 330 30.40 -17.34 8.53
CA PRO A 330 31.80 -16.93 8.45
C PRO A 330 31.99 -16.10 7.20
N ASN A 331 32.40 -14.83 7.33
CA ASN A 331 32.78 -13.99 6.20
C ASN A 331 33.98 -14.65 5.49
N PRO A 332 33.77 -15.35 4.35
CA PRO A 332 34.74 -16.33 3.84
C PRO A 332 36.01 -15.69 3.28
N ALA A 333 36.06 -14.35 3.19
CA ALA A 333 37.09 -13.62 2.45
C ALA A 333 37.63 -12.39 3.20
N GLY A 334 37.24 -12.15 4.46
CA GLY A 334 37.67 -10.95 5.20
C GLY A 334 37.18 -9.63 4.57
N LEU A 335 36.12 -9.68 3.77
CA LEU A 335 35.55 -8.52 3.09
C LEU A 335 34.91 -7.56 4.10
N PRO A 336 34.82 -6.25 3.83
CA PRO A 336 33.98 -5.37 4.64
C PRO A 336 32.54 -5.89 4.68
N CYS A 337 31.90 -5.89 5.85
CA CYS A 337 30.56 -6.46 6.06
C CYS A 337 29.53 -5.93 5.05
N ALA A 338 29.58 -4.64 4.71
CA ALA A 338 28.69 -4.05 3.71
C ALA A 338 28.80 -4.74 2.35
N VAL A 339 30.02 -5.06 1.92
CA VAL A 339 30.30 -5.77 0.66
C VAL A 339 29.83 -7.22 0.73
N PHE A 340 30.05 -7.89 1.87
CA PHE A 340 29.60 -9.27 2.07
C PHE A 340 28.08 -9.41 2.03
N VAL A 341 27.35 -8.46 2.64
CA VAL A 341 25.88 -8.45 2.64
C VAL A 341 25.30 -7.95 1.31
N GLY A 342 26.09 -7.26 0.49
CA GLY A 342 25.68 -6.78 -0.83
C GLY A 342 25.14 -5.35 -0.86
N PHE A 343 25.47 -4.53 0.14
CA PHE A 343 25.12 -3.11 0.14
C PHE A 343 25.87 -2.37 -1.00
N PRO A 344 25.16 -1.57 -1.80
CA PRO A 344 25.70 -0.96 -3.00
C PRO A 344 26.64 0.24 -2.74
N ASP A 345 26.50 0.91 -1.59
CA ASP A 345 27.27 2.10 -1.25
C ASP A 345 28.00 1.94 0.10
N PRO A 346 29.35 1.87 0.09
CA PRO A 346 30.14 1.84 1.32
C PRO A 346 29.99 3.07 2.22
N ALA A 347 29.59 4.23 1.67
CA ALA A 347 29.33 5.45 2.43
C ALA A 347 27.95 5.47 3.08
N GLN A 348 27.00 4.69 2.56
CA GLN A 348 25.64 4.53 3.10
C GLN A 348 25.35 3.04 3.37
N PRO A 349 25.97 2.44 4.40
CA PRO A 349 25.96 0.99 4.59
C PRO A 349 24.61 0.41 5.00
N LEU A 350 23.53 1.20 5.10
CA LEU A 350 22.17 0.74 5.41
C LEU A 350 21.21 0.87 4.22
N ARG A 351 21.68 1.41 3.09
CA ARG A 351 20.85 1.71 1.91
C ARG A 351 20.70 0.50 1.00
N TYR A 352 19.46 0.14 0.66
CA TYR A 352 19.17 -1.04 -0.15
C TYR A 352 19.32 -0.80 -1.65
N PHE A 353 19.06 0.43 -2.11
CA PHE A 353 19.22 0.81 -3.52
C PHE A 353 20.58 1.46 -3.79
N PRO A 354 21.21 1.24 -4.96
CA PRO A 354 22.38 2.02 -5.34
C PRO A 354 22.02 3.50 -5.49
N PRO A 355 22.95 4.42 -5.19
CA PRO A 355 22.71 5.85 -5.36
C PRO A 355 22.55 6.22 -6.84
N GLY A 356 21.72 7.23 -7.10
CA GLY A 356 21.49 7.78 -8.42
C GLY A 356 20.09 7.53 -8.96
N GLU A 357 19.81 8.13 -10.11
CA GLU A 357 18.54 8.01 -10.82
C GLU A 357 18.61 6.83 -11.81
N LEU A 358 17.62 5.94 -11.74
CA LEU A 358 17.39 4.89 -12.72
C LEU A 358 16.46 5.42 -13.81
N SER A 359 16.68 5.03 -15.07
CA SER A 359 15.82 5.44 -16.17
C SER A 359 15.50 4.29 -17.13
N GLN A 360 14.25 4.24 -17.59
CA GLN A 360 13.76 3.34 -18.62
C GLN A 360 12.99 4.13 -19.67
N ASN A 361 13.05 3.66 -20.92
CA ASN A 361 12.25 4.22 -22.01
C ASN A 361 11.61 3.10 -22.84
N TYR A 362 10.41 3.37 -23.35
CA TYR A 362 9.61 2.42 -24.09
C TYR A 362 8.96 3.07 -25.31
N ASN A 363 9.01 2.38 -26.44
CA ASN A 363 8.30 2.73 -27.66
C ASN A 363 7.26 1.65 -27.94
N ILE A 364 5.99 2.00 -27.87
CA ILE A 364 4.89 1.04 -27.84
C ILE A 364 3.84 1.40 -28.88
N PHE A 365 3.55 0.45 -29.76
CA PHE A 365 2.42 0.53 -30.69
C PHE A 365 1.30 -0.41 -30.26
N THR A 366 0.09 0.14 -30.14
CA THR A 366 -1.16 -0.55 -29.78
C THR A 366 -2.19 -0.41 -30.91
N PRO A 367 -2.29 -1.41 -31.81
CA PRO A 367 -3.31 -1.46 -32.84
C PRO A 367 -4.66 -1.99 -32.33
N THR A 368 -5.71 -1.60 -33.05
CA THR A 368 -7.07 -2.14 -32.96
C THR A 368 -7.61 -2.38 -34.35
N VAL A 369 -8.25 -3.53 -34.58
CA VAL A 369 -8.93 -3.85 -35.83
C VAL A 369 -10.26 -4.51 -35.50
N GLY A 370 -11.33 -4.02 -36.12
CA GLY A 370 -12.68 -4.54 -35.93
C GLY A 370 -13.42 -4.72 -37.25
N ALA A 371 -14.42 -5.59 -37.23
CA ALA A 371 -15.40 -5.77 -38.28
C ALA A 371 -16.79 -5.85 -37.65
N GLN A 372 -17.77 -5.24 -38.31
CA GLN A 372 -19.16 -5.19 -37.85
C GLN A 372 -20.10 -5.56 -38.99
N TYR A 373 -21.12 -6.36 -38.66
CA TYR A 373 -22.18 -6.79 -39.56
C TYR A 373 -23.55 -6.48 -38.96
N HIS A 374 -24.30 -5.58 -39.58
CA HIS A 374 -25.67 -5.27 -39.20
C HIS A 374 -26.60 -6.31 -39.84
N ILE A 375 -27.12 -7.21 -39.00
CA ILE A 375 -28.07 -8.26 -39.39
C ILE A 375 -29.44 -7.62 -39.70
N SER A 376 -29.80 -6.60 -38.92
CA SER A 376 -30.96 -5.72 -39.12
C SER A 376 -30.62 -4.31 -38.61
N PRO A 377 -31.50 -3.30 -38.77
CA PRO A 377 -31.27 -1.97 -38.20
C PRO A 377 -31.05 -1.97 -36.68
N ASP A 378 -31.60 -2.97 -35.99
CA ASP A 378 -31.59 -3.07 -34.53
C ASP A 378 -30.65 -4.14 -33.99
N VAL A 379 -29.99 -4.94 -34.85
CA VAL A 379 -29.14 -6.06 -34.44
C VAL A 379 -27.82 -6.06 -35.20
N MET A 380 -26.70 -6.04 -34.47
CA MET A 380 -25.35 -6.01 -35.02
C MET A 380 -24.46 -7.06 -34.37
N ALA A 381 -23.72 -7.79 -35.20
CA ALA A 381 -22.64 -8.67 -34.77
C ALA A 381 -21.29 -8.00 -35.02
N TYR A 382 -20.33 -8.14 -34.11
CA TYR A 382 -18.98 -7.60 -34.29
C TYR A 382 -17.90 -8.59 -33.88
N LEU A 383 -16.75 -8.46 -34.53
CA LEU A 383 -15.48 -9.07 -34.14
C LEU A 383 -14.48 -7.93 -33.94
N ASN A 384 -13.78 -7.94 -32.82
CA ASN A 384 -12.75 -6.96 -32.50
C ASN A 384 -11.47 -7.64 -32.04
N TRP A 385 -10.33 -7.14 -32.48
CA TRP A 385 -9.02 -7.48 -31.97
C TRP A 385 -8.28 -6.22 -31.56
N SER A 386 -7.71 -6.23 -30.35
CA SER A 386 -6.97 -5.08 -29.82
C SER A 386 -5.74 -5.52 -29.04
N LYS A 387 -4.76 -4.61 -28.95
CA LYS A 387 -3.58 -4.75 -28.09
C LYS A 387 -3.54 -3.60 -27.07
N GLY A 388 -3.49 -3.93 -25.79
CA GLY A 388 -3.21 -3.02 -24.69
C GLY A 388 -1.80 -3.20 -24.12
N PHE A 389 -1.41 -2.30 -23.22
CA PHE A 389 -0.15 -2.44 -22.47
C PHE A 389 -0.22 -1.76 -21.11
N LYS A 390 0.69 -2.16 -20.22
CA LYS A 390 1.11 -1.41 -19.03
C LYS A 390 2.61 -1.20 -19.13
N ALA A 391 3.08 0.05 -18.96
CA ALA A 391 4.50 0.37 -19.07
C ALA A 391 5.33 -0.40 -18.01
N GLY A 392 6.61 -0.60 -18.29
CA GLY A 392 7.55 -1.18 -17.33
C GLY A 392 7.86 -0.24 -16.17
N GLY A 393 8.75 -0.67 -15.28
CA GLY A 393 9.13 0.09 -14.09
C GLY A 393 10.13 -0.66 -13.22
N TRP A 394 10.06 -0.40 -11.91
CA TRP A 394 10.90 -1.03 -10.89
C TRP A 394 10.06 -1.46 -9.68
N SER A 395 10.50 -2.49 -8.97
CA SER A 395 10.03 -2.70 -7.60
C SER A 395 10.52 -1.55 -6.73
N THR A 396 9.58 -0.84 -6.09
CA THR A 396 9.88 0.33 -5.24
C THR A 396 10.17 -0.06 -3.79
N ARG A 397 9.97 -1.34 -3.43
CA ARG A 397 10.23 -1.89 -2.11
C ARG A 397 11.10 -3.14 -2.21
N LEU A 398 12.10 -3.22 -1.33
CA LEU A 398 13.08 -4.30 -1.28
C LEU A 398 13.08 -4.99 0.08
N SER A 399 13.43 -6.27 0.12
CA SER A 399 13.63 -7.01 1.38
C SER A 399 15.12 -7.21 1.70
N LEU A 400 16.00 -6.98 0.72
CA LEU A 400 17.46 -7.11 0.81
C LEU A 400 18.11 -6.02 -0.05
N PRO A 401 19.36 -5.61 0.26
CA PRO A 401 20.09 -4.68 -0.58
C PRO A 401 20.39 -5.28 -1.96
N ILE A 402 20.41 -4.42 -2.98
CA ILE A 402 20.75 -4.78 -4.36
C ILE A 402 21.96 -3.99 -4.82
N ALA A 403 22.87 -4.64 -5.56
CA ALA A 403 24.06 -4.00 -6.09
C ALA A 403 23.75 -3.15 -7.35
N ASN A 404 22.73 -3.54 -8.13
CA ASN A 404 22.33 -2.86 -9.35
C ASN A 404 20.83 -2.58 -9.35
N GLY A 405 20.44 -1.32 -9.53
CA GLY A 405 19.04 -0.91 -9.52
C GLY A 405 18.21 -1.52 -10.67
N ASN A 406 18.86 -2.01 -11.73
CA ASN A 406 18.18 -2.73 -12.80
C ASN A 406 17.81 -4.17 -12.43
N ASP A 407 18.29 -4.71 -11.32
CA ASP A 407 17.94 -6.08 -10.88
C ASP A 407 16.46 -6.18 -10.48
N VAL A 408 15.83 -5.04 -10.18
CA VAL A 408 14.41 -4.94 -9.82
C VAL A 408 13.57 -4.25 -10.89
N ALA A 409 14.16 -4.03 -12.07
CA ALA A 409 13.46 -3.53 -13.24
C ALA A 409 12.57 -4.60 -13.86
N PHE A 410 11.37 -4.22 -14.28
CA PHE A 410 10.48 -5.07 -15.07
C PHE A 410 10.04 -4.39 -16.37
N LYS A 411 9.83 -5.22 -17.40
CA LYS A 411 9.44 -4.79 -18.74
C LYS A 411 7.93 -4.51 -18.83
N PRO A 412 7.47 -3.89 -19.93
CA PRO A 412 6.05 -3.67 -20.15
C PRO A 412 5.26 -4.99 -20.23
N GLU A 413 4.05 -4.95 -19.68
CA GLU A 413 3.05 -6.01 -19.85
C GLU A 413 2.19 -5.70 -21.07
N TYR A 414 1.84 -6.72 -21.86
CA TYR A 414 0.95 -6.58 -23.01
C TYR A 414 -0.28 -7.47 -22.87
N SER A 415 -1.44 -6.93 -23.22
CA SER A 415 -2.68 -7.69 -23.36
C SER A 415 -3.13 -7.70 -24.82
N LYS A 416 -3.54 -8.86 -25.33
CA LYS A 416 -4.13 -9.00 -26.67
C LYS A 416 -5.50 -9.64 -26.52
N THR A 417 -6.54 -8.95 -26.94
CA THR A 417 -7.91 -9.40 -26.78
C THR A 417 -8.56 -9.63 -28.14
N VAL A 418 -9.23 -10.77 -28.29
CA VAL A 418 -10.21 -11.01 -29.35
C VAL A 418 -11.58 -11.04 -28.70
N GLU A 419 -12.54 -10.31 -29.25
CA GLU A 419 -13.91 -10.25 -28.76
C GLU A 419 -14.89 -10.43 -29.93
N LEU A 420 -15.84 -11.36 -29.76
CA LEU A 420 -16.97 -11.58 -30.66
C LEU A 420 -18.25 -11.28 -29.89
N GLY A 421 -19.09 -10.40 -30.41
CA GLY A 421 -20.33 -10.04 -29.72
C GLY A 421 -21.49 -9.71 -30.63
N LEU A 422 -22.65 -9.63 -29.99
CA LEU A 422 -23.94 -9.23 -30.55
C LEU A 422 -24.47 -8.08 -29.72
N LYS A 423 -24.92 -7.03 -30.38
CA LYS A 423 -25.62 -5.90 -29.77
C LYS A 423 -27.01 -5.79 -30.38
N SER A 424 -28.04 -5.57 -29.56
CA SER A 424 -29.40 -5.43 -30.05
C SER A 424 -30.29 -4.49 -29.26
N GLU A 425 -31.17 -3.78 -29.96
CA GLU A 425 -32.17 -2.86 -29.41
C GLU A 425 -33.58 -3.42 -29.64
N TRP A 426 -34.43 -3.41 -28.61
CA TRP A 426 -35.77 -3.99 -28.63
C TRP A 426 -36.80 -3.02 -28.06
N LEU A 427 -38.08 -3.25 -28.40
CA LEU A 427 -39.23 -2.53 -27.83
C LEU A 427 -39.12 -1.00 -28.00
N ASP A 428 -38.85 -0.52 -29.22
CA ASP A 428 -38.60 0.90 -29.51
C ASP A 428 -37.47 1.49 -28.65
N ARG A 429 -36.37 0.74 -28.50
CA ARG A 429 -35.18 1.08 -27.70
C ARG A 429 -35.44 1.19 -26.19
N ARG A 430 -36.49 0.54 -25.69
CA ARG A 430 -36.76 0.40 -24.24
C ARG A 430 -35.98 -0.75 -23.61
N LEU A 431 -35.44 -1.65 -24.40
CA LEU A 431 -34.61 -2.77 -23.94
C LEU A 431 -33.36 -2.90 -24.81
N LEU A 432 -32.20 -2.94 -24.18
CA LEU A 432 -30.93 -3.28 -24.83
C LEU A 432 -30.52 -4.69 -24.38
N ALA A 433 -30.27 -5.58 -25.33
CA ALA A 433 -29.79 -6.94 -25.06
C ALA A 433 -28.49 -7.19 -25.81
N ASN A 434 -27.40 -7.39 -25.08
CA ASN A 434 -26.07 -7.57 -25.66
C ASN A 434 -25.43 -8.83 -25.09
N ALA A 435 -24.64 -9.52 -25.91
CA ALA A 435 -23.88 -10.70 -25.50
C ALA A 435 -22.50 -10.65 -26.15
N ALA A 436 -21.46 -11.06 -25.41
CA ALA A 436 -20.09 -11.10 -25.94
C ALA A 436 -19.33 -12.29 -25.37
N VAL A 437 -18.44 -12.83 -26.18
CA VAL A 437 -17.40 -13.80 -25.78
C VAL A 437 -16.07 -13.15 -26.09
N PHE A 438 -15.18 -13.13 -25.10
CA PHE A 438 -13.85 -12.54 -25.23
C PHE A 438 -12.78 -13.51 -24.75
N TYR A 439 -11.61 -13.41 -25.35
CA TYR A 439 -10.41 -14.11 -24.92
C TYR A 439 -9.24 -13.12 -24.91
N THR A 440 -8.55 -13.03 -23.77
CA THR A 440 -7.38 -12.16 -23.60
C THR A 440 -6.16 -13.01 -23.29
N ASN A 441 -5.11 -12.82 -24.08
CA ASN A 441 -3.79 -13.37 -23.79
C ASN A 441 -2.89 -12.25 -23.24
N TYR A 442 -2.22 -12.53 -22.13
CA TYR A 442 -1.30 -11.61 -21.47
C TYR A 442 0.14 -12.09 -21.63
N ASP A 443 1.06 -11.16 -21.92
CA ASP A 443 2.48 -11.41 -22.03
C ASP A 443 3.25 -10.45 -21.11
N GLY A 444 4.21 -10.98 -20.35
CA GLY A 444 4.99 -10.18 -19.39
C GLY A 444 4.17 -9.62 -18.22
N ILE A 445 3.23 -10.41 -17.67
CA ILE A 445 2.41 -9.99 -16.51
C ILE A 445 3.29 -9.49 -15.37
N GLN A 446 3.00 -8.29 -14.88
CA GLN A 446 3.68 -7.70 -13.74
C GLN A 446 3.05 -8.21 -12.44
N LEU A 447 3.73 -9.13 -11.77
CA LEU A 447 3.31 -9.71 -10.50
C LEU A 447 4.25 -9.28 -9.38
N ASN A 448 3.68 -8.93 -8.23
CA ASN A 448 4.45 -8.89 -6.99
C ASN A 448 4.55 -10.33 -6.46
N VAL A 449 5.78 -10.81 -6.27
CA VAL A 449 6.05 -12.15 -5.76
C VAL A 449 6.99 -12.02 -4.58
N GLN A 450 6.51 -12.44 -3.41
CA GLN A 450 7.31 -12.54 -2.21
C GLN A 450 7.90 -13.95 -2.14
N THR A 451 9.22 -14.08 -2.22
CA THR A 451 9.92 -15.37 -2.17
C THR A 451 10.87 -15.42 -0.97
N GLY A 452 10.65 -16.37 -0.06
CA GLY A 452 11.44 -16.51 1.17
C GLY A 452 10.82 -15.79 2.38
N ALA A 453 11.63 -15.59 3.42
CA ALA A 453 11.23 -14.85 4.60
C ALA A 453 11.37 -13.35 4.32
N SER A 454 10.27 -12.72 3.89
CA SER A 454 10.20 -11.26 3.95
C SER A 454 9.64 -10.87 5.32
N PRO A 455 10.32 -9.99 6.07
CA PRO A 455 9.78 -9.47 7.32
C PRO A 455 8.55 -8.55 7.11
N VAL A 456 8.26 -8.18 5.85
CA VAL A 456 7.11 -7.39 5.37
C VAL A 456 6.49 -7.97 4.12
#